data_AF-A0A848Z9S2-F1
#
_entry.id   AF-A0A848Z9S2-F1
#
_cell.length_a   1.000
_cell.length_b   1.000
_cell.length_c   1.000
_cell.angle_alpha   90.00
_cell.angle_beta   90.00
_cell.angle_gamma   90.00
#
_symmetry.space_group_name_H-M   'P 1'
#
loop_
_entity.id
_entity.type
_entity.pdbx_description
1 polymer ?
#
loop_
_entity_poly.entity_id
_entity_poly.type
_entity_poly.pdbx_seq_one_letter_code
_entity_poly.pdbx_strand_id
1 'polypeptide(L)'
;LPWLDVAFGFAIAQASQIAGITPGNWGIAEWSWTGALVALGHGLSLAAGFALALRVVSFLGVLVVLAAAWVAHRALDQRSPQSSGADRPAAR
;
A
#
# COMPACT_ATOMS: atom_id res chain seq x y z
N LEU A 1 8.39 -9.16 -18.43
CA LEU A 1 8.87 -10.14 -17.44
C LEU A 1 7.93 -11.34 -17.47
N PRO A 2 8.44 -12.59 -17.50
CA PRO A 2 7.65 -13.79 -17.29
C PRO A 2 6.91 -13.76 -15.96
N TRP A 3 5.69 -14.29 -15.88
CA TRP A 3 4.88 -14.29 -14.65
C TRP A 3 5.56 -15.02 -13.48
N LEU A 4 6.25 -16.13 -13.76
CA LEU A 4 6.96 -16.93 -12.76
C LEU A 4 8.04 -16.12 -12.04
N ASP A 5 8.79 -15.32 -12.78
CA ASP A 5 9.86 -14.46 -12.26
C ASP A 5 9.30 -13.38 -11.32
N VAL A 6 8.14 -12.82 -11.67
CA VAL A 6 7.43 -11.84 -10.85
C VAL A 6 6.93 -12.48 -9.56
N ALA A 7 6.38 -13.69 -9.63
CA ALA A 7 5.90 -14.43 -8.45
C ALA A 7 7.05 -14.76 -7.47
N PHE A 8 8.21 -15.17 -8.00
CA PHE A 8 9.40 -15.44 -7.20
C PHE A 8 9.95 -14.16 -6.54
N GLY A 9 10.09 -13.09 -7.32
CA GLY A 9 10.51 -11.79 -6.79
C GLY A 9 9.55 -11.25 -5.73
N PHE A 10 8.25 -11.47 -5.88
CA PHE A 10 7.24 -11.06 -4.90
C PHE A 10 7.43 -11.78 -3.56
N ALA A 11 7.66 -13.10 -3.57
CA ALA A 11 7.90 -13.86 -2.35
C ALA A 11 9.13 -13.36 -1.59
N ILE A 12 10.23 -13.08 -2.30
CA ILE A 12 11.46 -12.53 -1.71
C ILE A 12 11.21 -11.12 -1.16
N ALA A 13 10.57 -10.26 -1.94
CA ALA A 13 10.26 -8.90 -1.52
C ALA A 13 9.37 -8.89 -0.26
N GLN A 14 8.34 -9.74 -0.21
CA GLN A 14 7.45 -9.88 0.94
C GLN A 14 8.19 -10.43 2.18
N ALA A 15 9.02 -11.45 2.02
CA ALA A 15 9.83 -11.97 3.13
C ALA A 15 10.75 -10.88 3.71
N SER A 16 11.32 -10.05 2.84
CA SER A 16 12.18 -8.94 3.25
C SER A 16 11.44 -7.82 3.99
N GLN A 17 10.11 -7.72 3.84
CA GLN A 17 9.32 -6.72 4.57
C GLN A 17 9.25 -6.97 6.08
N ILE A 18 9.45 -8.21 6.52
CA ILE A 18 9.50 -8.58 7.95
C ILE A 18 10.78 -8.04 8.60
N ALA A 19 11.85 -7.89 7.83
CA ALA A 19 13.14 -7.37 8.29
C ALA A 19 13.27 -5.84 8.17
N GLY A 20 12.27 -5.17 7.60
CA GLY A 20 12.32 -3.73 7.34
C GLY A 20 11.95 -2.88 8.55
N ILE A 21 12.97 -2.21 9.11
CA ILE A 21 12.82 -1.25 10.22
C ILE A 21 12.61 0.18 9.66
N THR A 22 12.72 0.38 8.35
CA THR A 22 12.59 1.70 7.70
C THR A 22 11.13 2.02 7.34
N PRO A 23 10.69 3.29 7.46
CA PRO A 23 9.36 3.70 7.01
C PRO A 23 9.13 3.31 5.54
N GLY A 24 8.08 2.53 5.29
CA GLY A 24 7.74 2.04 3.95
C GLY A 24 8.75 1.04 3.36
N ASN A 25 9.60 0.42 4.19
CA ASN A 25 10.64 -0.54 3.76
C ASN A 25 11.51 0.00 2.63
N TRP A 26 11.88 1.28 2.72
CA TRP A 26 12.76 1.95 1.78
C TRP A 26 14.13 1.26 1.73
N GLY A 27 14.63 1.04 0.51
CA GLY A 27 15.85 0.31 0.26
C GLY A 27 15.60 -1.18 0.20
N ILE A 28 15.12 -1.80 1.28
CA ILE A 28 15.04 -3.27 1.32
C ILE A 28 14.14 -3.84 0.22
N ALA A 29 12.97 -3.25 -0.03
CA ALA A 29 12.09 -3.74 -1.10
C ALA A 29 12.70 -3.56 -2.50
N GLU A 30 13.33 -2.41 -2.79
CA GLU A 30 13.98 -2.15 -4.08
C GLU A 30 15.16 -3.08 -4.32
N TRP A 31 15.99 -3.29 -3.30
CA TRP A 31 17.13 -4.20 -3.36
C TRP A 31 16.68 -5.65 -3.49
N SER A 32 15.62 -6.06 -2.80
CA SER A 32 15.04 -7.40 -2.95
C SER A 32 14.51 -7.66 -4.35
N TRP A 33 13.75 -6.72 -4.92
CA TRP A 33 13.24 -6.85 -6.29
C TRP A 33 14.35 -6.83 -7.33
N THR A 34 15.29 -5.89 -7.18
CA THR A 34 16.41 -5.76 -8.11
C THR A 34 17.30 -7.00 -8.05
N GLY A 35 17.64 -7.46 -6.84
CA GLY A 35 18.44 -8.65 -6.61
C GLY A 35 17.76 -9.93 -7.13
N ALA A 36 16.45 -10.09 -6.89
CA ALA A 36 15.70 -11.23 -7.40
C ALA A 36 15.68 -11.28 -8.93
N LEU A 37 15.43 -10.15 -9.59
CA LEU A 37 15.39 -10.08 -11.05
C LEU A 37 16.79 -10.26 -11.68
N VAL A 38 17.83 -9.70 -11.07
CA VAL A 38 19.22 -9.92 -11.51
C VAL A 38 19.62 -11.39 -11.33
N ALA A 39 19.22 -12.04 -10.23
CA ALA A 39 19.48 -13.46 -10.00
C ALA A 39 18.79 -14.37 -11.03
N LEU A 40 17.68 -13.92 -11.60
CA LEU A 40 16.96 -14.58 -12.70
C LEU A 40 17.52 -14.25 -14.08
N GLY A 41 18.62 -13.48 -14.15
CA GLY A 41 19.31 -13.16 -15.41
C GLY A 41 18.82 -11.89 -16.11
N HIS A 42 17.95 -11.10 -15.48
CA HIS A 42 17.52 -9.81 -16.04
C HIS A 42 18.59 -8.73 -15.84
N GLY A 43 18.70 -7.81 -16.80
CA GLY A 43 19.65 -6.70 -16.72
C GLY A 43 19.34 -5.74 -15.55
N LEU A 44 20.38 -5.21 -14.92
CA LEU A 44 20.26 -4.31 -13.75
C LEU A 44 19.38 -3.08 -14.05
N SER A 45 19.48 -2.50 -15.24
CA SER A 45 18.67 -1.34 -15.65
C SER A 45 17.18 -1.68 -15.70
N LEU A 46 16.82 -2.85 -16.22
CA LEU A 46 15.44 -3.33 -16.27
C LEU A 46 14.93 -3.65 -14.87
N ALA A 47 15.75 -4.33 -14.06
CA ALA A 47 15.41 -4.70 -12.69
C ALA A 47 15.17 -3.47 -11.80
N ALA A 48 16.05 -2.47 -11.87
CA ALA A 48 15.92 -1.21 -11.15
C ALA A 48 14.70 -0.39 -11.64
N GLY A 49 14.49 -0.33 -12.96
CA GLY A 49 13.32 0.33 -13.55
C GLY A 49 12.00 -0.31 -13.10
N PHE A 50 11.95 -1.63 -13.02
CA PHE A 50 10.80 -2.37 -12.50
C PHE A 50 10.55 -2.07 -11.02
N ALA A 51 11.58 -2.15 -10.17
CA ALA A 51 11.46 -1.87 -8.75
C ALA A 51 10.96 -0.44 -8.48
N LEU A 52 11.47 0.54 -9.24
CA LEU A 52 11.04 1.93 -9.16
C LEU A 52 9.59 2.11 -9.61
N ALA A 53 9.20 1.50 -10.73
CA ALA A 53 7.82 1.56 -11.23
C ALA A 53 6.84 0.97 -10.21
N LEU A 54 7.19 -0.16 -9.60
CA LEU A 54 6.39 -0.79 -8.54
C LEU A 54 6.18 0.17 -7.36
N ARG A 55 7.23 0.90 -6.96
CA ARG A 55 7.15 1.88 -5.87
C ARG A 55 6.19 3.02 -6.18
N VAL A 56 6.28 3.60 -7.38
CA VAL A 56 5.39 4.68 -7.83
C VAL A 56 3.93 4.22 -7.82
N VAL A 57 3.64 3.05 -8.41
CA VAL A 57 2.29 2.48 -8.45
C VAL A 57 1.77 2.20 -7.05
N SER A 58 2.60 1.62 -6.18
CA SER A 58 2.21 1.29 -4.81
C SER A 58 1.90 2.56 -4.00
N PHE A 59 2.72 3.61 -4.14
CA PHE A 59 2.50 4.88 -3.46
C PHE A 59 1.19 5.54 -3.91
N LEU A 60 0.93 5.59 -5.22
CA LEU A 60 -0.32 6.09 -5.77
C LEU A 60 -1.53 5.26 -5.29
N GLY A 61 -1.38 3.94 -5.23
CA GLY A 61 -2.42 3.04 -4.70
C GLY A 61 -2.79 3.36 -3.25
N VAL A 62 -1.80 3.61 -2.38
CA VAL A 62 -2.06 4.02 -0.99
C VAL A 62 -2.82 5.34 -0.92
N LEU A 63 -2.44 6.33 -1.73
CA LEU A 63 -3.15 7.61 -1.77
C LEU A 63 -4.62 7.45 -2.19
N VAL A 64 -4.89 6.60 -3.18
CA VAL A 64 -6.27 6.28 -3.61
C VAL A 64 -7.06 5.63 -2.49
N VAL A 65 -6.47 4.65 -1.80
CA VAL A 65 -7.12 3.97 -0.67
C VAL A 65 -7.42 4.95 0.47
N LEU A 66 -6.48 5.84 0.81
CA LEU A 66 -6.67 6.87 1.83
C LEU A 66 -7.77 7.86 1.43
N ALA A 67 -7.79 8.29 0.17
CA ALA A 67 -8.85 9.17 -0.34
C ALA A 67 -10.22 8.50 -0.27
N ALA A 68 -10.33 7.24 -0.68
CA ALA A 68 -11.57 6.47 -0.59
C ALA A 68 -12.03 6.28 0.86
N ALA A 69 -11.11 5.97 1.77
CA ALA A 69 -11.40 5.85 3.20
C ALA A 69 -11.90 7.17 3.80
N TRP A 70 -11.29 8.29 3.41
CA TRP A 70 -11.71 9.62 3.85
C TRP A 70 -13.11 9.98 3.33
N VAL A 71 -13.41 9.70 2.06
CA VAL A 71 -14.75 9.90 1.48
C VAL A 71 -15.78 9.03 2.21
N ALA A 72 -15.45 7.76 2.49
CA ALA A 72 -16.32 6.86 3.23
C ALA A 72 -16.61 7.36 4.64
N HIS A 73 -15.58 7.84 5.36
CA HIS A 73 -15.76 8.44 6.69
C HIS A 73 -16.70 9.64 6.66
N ARG A 74 -16.50 10.56 5.72
CA ARG A 74 -17.36 11.74 5.54
C ARG A 74 -18.81 11.36 5.26
N ALA A 75 -19.04 10.30 4.49
CA ALA A 75 -20.39 9.80 4.21
C ALA A 75 -21.06 9.17 5.44
N LEU A 76 -20.29 8.55 6.33
CA LEU A 76 -20.80 8.01 7.59
C LEU A 76 -21.15 9.11 8.60
N ASP A 77 -20.33 10.16 8.70
CA ASP A 77 -20.61 11.32 9.57
C ASP A 77 -21.94 12.00 9.19
N GLN A 78 -22.20 12.16 7.88
CA GLN A 78 -23.43 12.76 7.37
C GLN A 78 -24.69 11.91 7.63
N ARG A 79 -24.52 10.60 7.86
CA ARG A 79 -25.61 9.67 8.21
C ARG A 79 -25.90 9.61 9.71
N SER A 80 -25.19 10.39 10.52
CA SER A 80 -25.42 10.48 11.97
C SER A 80 -26.27 11.67 12.44
N PRO A 81 -27.34 12.15 11.74
CA PRO A 81 -28.22 13.14 12.33
C PRO A 81 -29.12 12.51 13.40
N GLN A 82 -28.93 12.97 14.64
CA GLN A 82 -30.02 13.43 15.51
C GLN A 82 -30.88 12.39 16.26
N SER A 83 -30.31 11.29 16.78
CA SER A 83 -31.02 10.47 17.79
C SER A 83 -30.87 10.98 19.24
N SER A 84 -30.03 12.00 19.49
CA SER A 84 -29.70 12.45 20.85
C SER A 84 -30.48 13.68 21.35
N GLY A 85 -31.57 14.08 20.66
CA GLY A 85 -32.35 15.28 20.99
C GLY A 85 -33.81 15.07 21.37
N ALA A 86 -34.34 13.85 21.31
CA ALA A 86 -35.78 13.59 21.46
C ALA A 86 -36.25 13.24 22.89
N ASP A 87 -35.34 13.14 23.88
CA ASP A 87 -35.68 12.79 25.28
C ASP A 87 -35.27 13.88 26.26
N ARG A 88 -35.69 15.13 26.03
CA ARG A 88 -35.83 16.09 27.14
C ARG A 88 -37.31 16.15 27.52
N PRO A 89 -37.75 15.43 28.58
CA PRO A 89 -39.09 15.62 29.10
C PRO A 89 -39.21 17.07 29.57
N ALA A 90 -40.17 17.78 28.99
CA ALA A 90 -40.51 19.14 29.38
C ALA A 90 -40.88 19.12 30.87
N ALA A 91 -40.09 19.84 31.68
CA ALA A 91 -40.39 20.10 33.06
C ALA A 91 -41.81 20.70 33.16
N ARG A 92 -42.67 20.01 33.90
CA ARG A 92 -43.91 20.54 34.48
C ARG A 92 -43.93 20.17 35.94
#